data_AF-A0A318KBJ0-F1
#
_entry.id   AF-A0A318KBJ0-F1
#
_cell.length_a   1.000
_cell.length_b   1.000
_cell.length_c   1.000
_cell.angle_alpha   90.00
_cell.angle_beta   90.00
_cell.angle_gamma   90.00
#
_symmetry.space_group_name_H-M   'P 1'
#
loop_
_entity.id
_entity.type
_entity.pdbx_description
1 polymer ?
#
loop_
_entity_poly.entity_id
_entity_poly.type
_entity_poly.pdbx_seq_one_letter_code
_entity_poly.pdbx_strand_id
1 'polypeptide(L)'
;MTSKTKTKAEGEKLTKPVSFRLTAADHAAYLAKVRASGLKPSEFFRECVLQNRTQIVARPKPSPERSQLVYLMNKAGNNINQLAHRANADHLAGFVSEATYTRILAQLEMLARYMKSAVKDAD
;
A
#
# COMPACT_ATOMS: atom_id res chain seq x y z
N MET A 1 -21.47 44.38 45.23
CA MET A 1 -21.67 42.96 44.89
C MET A 1 -21.00 42.72 43.53
N THR A 2 -19.72 42.32 43.50
CA THR A 2 -19.30 40.91 43.24
C THR A 2 -20.10 40.31 42.07
N SER A 3 -19.50 39.99 40.92
CA SER A 3 -18.47 38.96 40.83
C SER A 3 -17.66 39.08 39.52
N LYS A 4 -16.34 39.13 39.65
CA LYS A 4 -15.37 38.69 38.63
C LYS A 4 -15.37 37.16 38.58
N THR A 5 -15.22 36.58 37.39
CA THR A 5 -14.37 35.43 36.98
C THR A 5 -15.06 34.65 35.86
N LYS A 6 -14.39 34.20 34.79
CA LYS A 6 -13.08 33.56 34.72
C LYS A 6 -12.25 34.00 33.52
N THR A 7 -11.00 34.34 33.81
CA THR A 7 -9.87 34.47 32.89
C THR A 7 -9.64 33.15 32.16
N LYS A 8 -9.68 33.15 30.81
CA LYS A 8 -9.10 32.06 30.03
C LYS A 8 -7.58 32.24 30.05
N ALA A 9 -6.87 31.19 30.44
CA ALA A 9 -5.42 31.12 30.44
C ALA A 9 -4.86 31.61 29.11
N GLU A 10 -3.83 32.46 29.16
CA GLU A 10 -3.07 32.90 27.98
C GLU A 10 -2.27 31.71 27.43
N GLY A 11 -2.95 30.84 26.69
CA GLY A 11 -2.30 29.96 25.74
C GLY A 11 -1.70 30.80 24.61
N GLU A 12 -0.60 30.30 24.05
CA GLU A 12 0.10 30.90 22.91
C GLU A 12 -0.90 31.28 21.80
N LYS A 13 -0.85 32.55 21.35
CA LYS A 13 -1.80 33.06 20.36
C LYS A 13 -1.57 32.38 19.02
N LEU A 14 -2.67 31.96 18.38
CA LEU A 14 -2.65 31.38 17.02
C LEU A 14 -2.35 32.49 16.00
N THR A 15 -1.14 32.52 15.44
CA THR A 15 -0.66 33.62 14.58
C THR A 15 -0.54 33.29 13.09
N LYS A 16 -0.41 32.00 12.72
CA LYS A 16 -0.15 31.58 11.34
C LYS A 16 -1.36 30.82 10.73
N PRO A 17 -2.02 31.36 9.69
CA PRO A 17 -3.13 30.66 9.04
C PRO A 17 -2.63 29.55 8.10
N VAL A 18 -3.40 28.47 7.98
CA VAL A 18 -3.22 27.41 6.98
C VAL A 18 -4.52 27.32 6.17
N SER A 19 -4.43 27.46 4.86
CA SER A 19 -5.57 27.36 3.94
C SER A 19 -5.19 26.63 2.66
N PHE A 20 -6.15 25.89 2.10
CA PHE A 20 -6.03 25.22 0.82
C PHE A 20 -7.39 25.21 0.14
N ARG A 21 -7.41 25.16 -1.19
CA ARG A 21 -8.64 25.13 -1.98
C ARG A 21 -9.14 23.70 -2.09
N LEU A 22 -10.46 23.54 -2.01
CA LEU A 22 -11.17 22.30 -2.20
C LEU A 22 -12.15 22.45 -3.35
N THR A 23 -12.48 21.33 -4.00
CA THR A 23 -13.66 21.27 -4.86
C THR A 23 -14.93 21.49 -4.01
N ALA A 24 -16.04 21.86 -4.64
CA ALA A 24 -17.31 22.02 -3.93
C ALA A 24 -17.73 20.74 -3.19
N ALA A 25 -17.51 19.57 -3.83
CA ALA A 25 -17.83 18.27 -3.25
C ALA A 25 -16.96 17.95 -2.03
N ASP A 26 -15.64 18.15 -2.13
CA ASP A 26 -14.73 17.89 -1.01
C ASP A 26 -14.98 18.84 0.16
N HIS A 27 -15.31 20.11 -0.13
CA HIS A 27 -15.65 21.08 0.90
C HIS A 27 -16.95 20.69 1.62
N ALA A 28 -17.97 20.21 0.90
CA ALA A 28 -19.21 19.72 1.51
C ALA A 28 -18.96 18.49 2.40
N ALA A 29 -18.14 17.54 1.94
CA ALA A 29 -17.74 16.37 2.71
C ALA A 29 -16.94 16.75 3.98
N TYR A 30 -16.03 17.72 3.87
CA TYR A 30 -15.31 18.29 5.01
C TYR A 30 -16.27 18.88 6.05
N LEU A 31 -17.19 19.75 5.62
CA LEU A 31 -18.15 20.38 6.53
C LEU A 31 -19.09 19.36 7.20
N ALA A 32 -19.47 18.29 6.51
CA ALA A 32 -20.26 17.21 7.11
C ALA A 32 -19.52 16.54 8.28
N LYS A 33 -18.22 16.25 8.12
CA LYS A 33 -17.37 15.67 9.17
C LYS A 33 -17.20 16.64 10.35
N VAL A 34 -16.98 17.92 10.07
CA VAL A 34 -16.88 18.95 11.11
C VAL A 34 -18.19 19.02 11.91
N ARG A 35 -19.35 19.07 11.25
CA ARG A 35 -20.65 19.08 11.94
C ARG A 35 -20.87 17.84 12.79
N ALA A 36 -20.56 16.66 12.27
CA ALA A 36 -20.69 15.41 13.02
C ALA A 36 -19.79 15.36 14.27
N SER A 37 -18.64 16.05 14.25
CA SER A 37 -17.74 16.12 15.39
C SER A 37 -18.19 17.08 16.51
N GLY A 38 -19.11 18.01 16.23
CA GLY A 38 -19.48 19.08 17.15
C GLY A 38 -18.40 20.17 17.35
N LEU A 39 -17.25 20.06 16.69
CA LEU A 39 -16.14 21.01 16.79
C LEU A 39 -16.24 22.13 15.74
N LYS A 40 -15.53 23.24 15.98
CA LYS A 40 -15.31 24.25 14.95
C LYS A 40 -14.32 23.75 13.90
N PRO A 41 -14.40 24.19 12.63
CA PRO A 41 -13.50 23.73 11.57
C PRO A 41 -12.00 23.75 11.93
N SER A 42 -11.54 24.84 12.57
CA SER A 42 -10.12 24.97 12.94
C SER A 42 -9.72 24.06 14.11
N GLU A 43 -10.64 23.74 15.00
CA GLU A 43 -10.42 22.84 16.13
C GLU A 43 -10.43 21.38 15.65
N PHE A 44 -11.39 21.02 14.80
CA PHE A 44 -11.44 19.75 14.10
C PHE A 44 -10.14 19.46 13.34
N PHE A 45 -9.63 20.45 12.59
CA PHE A 45 -8.37 20.30 11.88
C PHE A 45 -7.18 20.06 12.81
N ARG A 46 -7.07 20.82 13.92
CA ARG A 46 -5.97 20.62 14.89
C ARG A 46 -6.04 19.26 15.58
N GLU A 47 -7.23 18.82 15.98
CA GLU A 47 -7.43 17.49 16.58
C GLU A 47 -7.12 16.36 15.60
N CYS A 48 -7.55 16.46 14.34
CA CYS A 48 -7.26 15.42 13.35
C CYS A 48 -5.78 15.39 12.97
N VAL A 49 -5.20 16.54 12.63
CA VAL A 49 -3.88 16.64 11.99
C VAL A 49 -2.73 16.74 12.99
N LEU A 50 -2.88 17.51 14.07
CA LEU A 50 -1.80 17.75 15.03
C LEU A 50 -1.81 16.75 16.19
N GLN A 51 -2.99 16.27 16.60
CA GLN A 51 -3.11 15.23 17.65
C GLN A 51 -3.08 13.81 17.07
N ASN A 52 -2.73 13.66 15.79
CA ASN A 52 -2.51 12.37 15.12
C ASN A 52 -3.70 11.38 15.21
N ARG A 53 -4.93 11.86 15.43
CA ARG A 53 -6.14 11.02 15.49
C ARG A 53 -6.50 10.41 14.13
N THR A 54 -6.01 10.98 13.04
CA THR A 54 -6.02 10.33 11.73
C THR A 54 -4.69 9.63 11.51
N GLN A 55 -4.69 8.30 11.46
CA GLN A 55 -3.56 7.56 10.92
C GLN A 55 -3.36 7.99 9.47
N ILE A 56 -2.32 8.77 9.21
CA ILE A 56 -1.77 8.87 7.86
C ILE A 56 -1.17 7.51 7.61
N VAL A 57 -1.90 6.63 6.90
CA VAL A 57 -1.32 5.41 6.35
C VAL A 57 -0.32 5.89 5.31
N ALA A 58 0.92 6.13 5.73
CA ALA A 58 2.04 6.24 4.83
C ALA A 58 1.95 4.98 3.97
N ARG A 59 1.67 5.11 2.66
CA ARG A 59 1.78 3.97 1.76
C ARG A 59 3.21 3.46 1.99
N PRO A 60 3.41 2.25 2.54
CA PRO A 60 4.75 1.76 2.76
C PRO A 60 5.43 1.84 1.40
N LYS A 61 6.47 2.68 1.29
CA LYS A 61 7.33 2.63 0.12
C LYS A 61 7.82 1.19 0.09
N PRO A 62 7.56 0.42 -0.97
CA PRO A 62 8.12 -0.92 -1.07
C PRO A 62 9.62 -0.74 -0.85
N SER A 63 10.20 -1.46 0.11
CA SER A 63 11.63 -1.33 0.37
C SER A 63 12.37 -1.64 -0.94
N PRO A 64 13.51 -0.99 -1.21
CA PRO A 64 14.31 -1.29 -2.40
C PRO A 64 14.58 -2.79 -2.54
N GLU A 65 14.76 -3.50 -1.43
CA GLU A 65 14.94 -4.95 -1.36
C GLU A 65 13.69 -5.71 -1.82
N ARG A 66 12.49 -5.30 -1.39
CA ARG A 66 11.23 -5.93 -1.82
C ARG A 66 10.97 -5.71 -3.31
N SER A 67 11.26 -4.50 -3.81
CA SER A 67 11.12 -4.19 -5.23
C SER A 67 12.09 -5.03 -6.08
N GLN A 68 13.33 -5.18 -5.61
CA GLN A 68 14.34 -6.02 -6.24
C GLN A 68 13.94 -7.50 -6.21
N LEU A 69 13.40 -7.99 -5.10
CA LEU A 69 12.90 -9.36 -4.96
C LEU A 69 11.78 -9.64 -5.97
N VAL A 70 10.75 -8.78 -6.01
CA VAL A 70 9.64 -8.91 -6.98
C VAL A 70 10.17 -8.88 -8.42
N TYR A 71 11.13 -8.01 -8.73
CA TYR A 71 11.74 -7.94 -10.05
C TYR A 71 12.45 -9.25 -10.44
N LEU A 72 13.30 -9.79 -9.56
CA LEU A 72 14.01 -11.05 -9.80
C LEU A 72 13.04 -12.22 -9.96
N MET A 73 11.96 -12.26 -9.17
CA MET A 73 10.93 -13.29 -9.26
C MET A 73 10.17 -13.25 -10.59
N ASN A 74 9.86 -12.05 -11.10
CA ASN A 74 9.27 -11.89 -12.42
C ASN A 74 10.20 -12.40 -13.53
N LYS A 75 11.51 -12.14 -13.45
CA LYS A 75 12.48 -12.65 -14.42
C LYS A 75 12.58 -14.17 -14.39
N ALA A 76 12.64 -14.77 -13.21
CA ALA A 76 12.67 -16.22 -13.07
C ALA A 76 11.35 -16.88 -13.53
N GLY A 77 10.19 -16.26 -13.27
CA GLY A 77 8.90 -16.73 -13.79
C GLY A 77 8.83 -16.73 -15.32
N ASN A 78 9.35 -15.68 -15.96
CA ASN A 78 9.45 -15.63 -17.43
C ASN A 78 10.35 -16.74 -17.98
N ASN A 79 11.49 -17.02 -17.33
CA ASN A 79 12.38 -18.10 -17.73
C ASN A 79 11.70 -19.47 -17.61
N ILE A 80 10.97 -19.71 -16.52
CA ILE A 80 10.17 -20.94 -16.34
C ILE A 80 9.16 -21.10 -17.47
N ASN A 81 8.46 -20.03 -17.85
CA ASN A 81 7.49 -20.08 -18.94
C ASN A 81 8.16 -20.39 -20.29
N GLN A 82 9.32 -19.80 -20.55
CA GLN A 82 10.11 -20.09 -21.77
C GLN A 82 10.55 -21.55 -21.82
N LEU A 83 11.03 -22.10 -20.70
CA LEU A 83 11.42 -23.52 -20.60
C LEU A 83 10.23 -24.45 -20.81
N ALA A 84 9.05 -24.10 -20.28
CA ALA A 84 7.82 -24.88 -20.49
C ALA A 84 7.41 -24.89 -21.97
N HIS A 85 7.40 -23.71 -22.62
CA HIS A 85 7.10 -23.61 -24.05
C HIS A 85 8.11 -24.38 -24.90
N ARG A 86 9.40 -24.32 -24.55
CA ARG A 86 10.44 -25.06 -25.26
C ARG A 86 10.27 -26.56 -25.10
N ALA A 87 10.03 -27.05 -23.89
CA ALA A 87 9.80 -28.47 -23.63
C ALA A 87 8.57 -29.00 -24.39
N ASN A 88 7.50 -28.19 -24.48
CA ASN A 88 6.32 -28.53 -25.28
C ASN A 88 6.64 -28.60 -26.78
N ALA A 89 7.40 -27.62 -27.31
CA ALA A 89 7.81 -27.63 -28.72
C ALA A 89 8.70 -28.85 -29.05
N ASP A 90 9.66 -29.17 -28.20
CA ASP A 90 10.56 -30.32 -28.38
C ASP A 90 9.82 -31.66 -28.24
N HIS A 91 8.78 -31.74 -27.40
CA HIS A 91 7.90 -32.91 -27.31
C HIS A 91 7.05 -33.09 -28.58
N LEU A 92 6.41 -32.01 -29.06
CA LEU A 92 5.61 -32.04 -30.29
C LEU A 92 6.45 -32.40 -31.53
N ALA A 93 7.73 -32.02 -31.55
CA ALA A 93 8.67 -32.39 -32.60
C ALA A 93 9.26 -33.81 -32.44
N GLY A 94 8.89 -34.54 -31.39
CA GLY A 94 9.34 -35.91 -31.14
C GLY A 94 10.77 -36.03 -30.59
N PHE A 95 11.43 -34.92 -30.28
CA PHE A 95 12.79 -34.93 -29.70
C PHE A 95 12.80 -35.34 -28.22
N VAL A 96 11.68 -35.16 -27.53
CA VAL A 96 11.53 -35.46 -26.10
C VAL A 96 10.40 -36.46 -25.89
N SER A 97 10.70 -37.56 -25.21
CA SER A 97 9.70 -38.56 -24.83
C SER A 97 8.68 -37.98 -23.86
N GLU A 98 7.45 -38.50 -23.89
CA GLU A 98 6.37 -38.05 -23.00
C GLU A 98 6.77 -38.12 -21.52
N ALA A 99 7.42 -39.21 -21.09
CA ALA A 99 7.94 -39.36 -19.73
C ALA A 99 8.94 -38.25 -19.34
N THR A 100 9.80 -37.83 -20.28
CA THR A 100 10.76 -36.75 -20.04
C THR A 100 10.06 -35.40 -20.00
N TYR A 101 9.11 -35.16 -20.89
CA TYR A 101 8.29 -33.95 -20.94
C TYR A 101 7.49 -33.75 -19.65
N THR A 102 6.77 -34.77 -19.18
CA THR A 102 6.01 -34.72 -17.93
C THR A 102 6.92 -34.43 -16.73
N ARG A 103 8.12 -35.02 -16.70
CA ARG A 103 9.10 -34.76 -15.64
C ARG A 103 9.59 -33.31 -15.64
N ILE A 104 9.87 -32.74 -16.82
CA ILE A 104 10.27 -31.34 -16.95
C ILE A 104 9.15 -30.42 -16.44
N LEU A 105 7.90 -30.66 -16.84
CA LEU A 105 6.77 -29.86 -16.36
C LEU A 105 6.59 -29.92 -14.85
N ALA A 106 6.68 -31.12 -14.26
CA ALA A 106 6.59 -31.30 -12.81
C ALA A 106 7.69 -30.53 -12.06
N GLN A 107 8.93 -30.53 -12.58
CA GLN A 107 10.03 -29.77 -11.98
C GLN A 107 9.84 -28.25 -12.11
N LEU A 108 9.38 -27.77 -13.26
CA LEU A 108 9.06 -26.35 -13.48
C LEU A 108 7.92 -25.87 -12.57
N GLU A 109 6.89 -26.70 -12.38
CA GLU A 109 5.79 -26.41 -11.46
C GLU A 109 6.26 -26.35 -10.01
N MET A 110 7.09 -27.31 -9.58
CA MET A 110 7.69 -27.31 -8.23
C MET A 110 8.52 -26.06 -7.98
N LEU A 111 9.36 -25.63 -8.93
CA LEU A 111 10.13 -24.40 -8.82
C LEU A 111 9.23 -23.17 -8.70
N ALA A 112 8.18 -23.07 -9.52
CA ALA A 112 7.22 -21.97 -9.45
C ALA A 112 6.49 -21.91 -8.10
N ARG A 113 6.15 -23.07 -7.52
CA ARG A 113 5.53 -23.16 -6.18
C ARG A 113 6.50 -22.72 -5.08
N TYR A 114 7.74 -23.17 -5.10
CA TYR A 114 8.77 -22.74 -4.13
C TYR A 114 9.02 -21.23 -4.20
N MET A 115 9.15 -20.68 -5.40
CA MET A 115 9.32 -19.23 -5.57
C MET A 115 8.13 -18.44 -5.01
N LYS A 116 6.90 -18.89 -5.26
CA LYS A 116 5.69 -18.25 -4.70
C LYS A 116 5.63 -18.33 -3.18
N SER A 117 6.09 -19.42 -2.56
CA SER A 117 6.19 -19.53 -1.10
C SER A 117 7.22 -18.56 -0.55
N ALA A 118 8.44 -18.56 -1.11
CA ALA A 118 9.53 -17.71 -0.64
C ALA A 118 9.20 -16.21 -0.67
N VAL A 119 8.36 -15.77 -1.61
CA VAL A 119 7.85 -14.38 -1.64
C VAL A 119 6.82 -14.11 -0.54
N LYS A 120 5.95 -15.07 -0.24
CA LYS A 120 4.96 -14.95 0.83
C LYS A 120 5.60 -14.93 2.22
N ASP A 121 6.67 -15.70 2.40
CA ASP A 121 7.41 -15.81 3.67
C ASP A 121 8.36 -14.62 3.90
N ALA A 122 8.57 -13.77 2.88
CA ALA A 122 9.41 -12.58 2.94
C ALA A 122 8.64 -11.28 3.25
N ASP A 123 7.32 -11.38 3.47
CA ASP A 123 6.43 -10.30 3.97
C ASP A 123 6.18 -10.45 5.48
#